data_AF-A0A939X789-F1
#
_entry.id   AF-A0A939X789-F1
#
_cell.length_a   1.000
_cell.length_b   1.000
_cell.length_c   1.000
_cell.angle_alpha   90.00
_cell.angle_beta   90.00
_cell.angle_gamma   90.00
#
_symmetry.space_group_name_H-M   'P 1'
#
loop_
_entity.id
_entity.type
_entity.pdbx_description
1 polymer ?
#
loop_
_entity_poly.entity_id
_entity_poly.type
_entity_poly.pdbx_seq_one_letter_code
_entity_poly.pdbx_strand_id
1 'polypeptide(L)' 'MNKWEYDMRNQGYEMVMTSTQEDEEAQHFYRKIGYKDCGGFTVDIPGYEQPMELIMMKDLRAGVLQNFRIRGDMKHE' A
#
# COMPACT_ATOMS: atom_id res chain seq x y z
N MET A 1 -8.14 -3.91 -2.61
CA MET A 1 -6.70 -3.69 -2.88
C MET A 1 -5.97 -4.89 -3.49
N ASN A 2 -6.24 -6.14 -3.06
CA ASN A 2 -5.48 -7.32 -3.49
C ASN A 2 -5.38 -7.53 -5.01
N LYS A 3 -6.44 -7.28 -5.78
CA LYS A 3 -6.42 -7.45 -7.25
C LYS A 3 -5.44 -6.49 -7.92
N TRP A 4 -5.48 -5.21 -7.56
CA TRP A 4 -4.57 -4.21 -8.10
C TRP A 4 -3.12 -4.51 -7.72
N GLU A 5 -2.82 -4.81 -6.46
CA GLU A 5 -1.48 -5.19 -6.02
C GLU A 5 -0.96 -6.44 -6.77
N TYR A 6 -1.82 -7.42 -7.02
CA TYR A 6 -1.50 -8.61 -7.82
C TYR A 6 -1.18 -8.26 -9.27
N ASP A 7 -1.96 -7.38 -9.89
CA ASP A 7 -1.75 -6.96 -11.27
C ASP A 7 -0.46 -6.14 -11.43
N MET A 8 -0.10 -5.32 -10.43
CA MET A 8 1.17 -4.59 -10.41
C MET A 8 2.36 -5.55 -10.30
N ARG A 9 2.27 -6.60 -9.47
CA ARG A 9 3.30 -7.64 -9.40
C ARG A 9 3.47 -8.37 -10.73
N ASN A 10 2.37 -8.73 -11.39
CA ASN A 10 2.43 -9.44 -12.68
C ASN A 10 3.05 -8.60 -13.80
N GLN A 11 2.98 -7.28 -13.67
CA GLN A 11 3.65 -6.35 -14.58
C GLN A 11 5.13 -6.12 -14.22
N GLY A 12 5.63 -6.74 -13.15
CA GLY A 12 7.04 -6.63 -12.72
C GLY A 12 7.32 -5.46 -11.79
N TYR A 13 6.31 -4.76 -11.27
CA TYR A 13 6.52 -3.70 -10.28
C TYR A 13 6.83 -4.29 -8.91
N GLU A 14 7.86 -3.77 -8.26
CA GLU A 14 8.32 -4.23 -6.93
C GLU A 14 7.72 -3.43 -5.77
N MET A 15 7.10 -2.29 -6.07
CA MET A 15 6.44 -1.44 -5.09
C MET A 15 5.26 -0.72 -5.72
N VAL A 16 4.32 -0.32 -4.88
CA VAL A 16 3.17 0.50 -5.26
C VAL A 16 3.05 1.71 -4.36
N MET A 17 2.41 2.75 -4.88
CA MET A 17 2.16 4.01 -4.19
C MET A 17 0.70 4.38 -4.33
N THR A 18 0.13 4.97 -3.29
CA THR A 18 -1.21 5.56 -3.26
C THR A 18 -1.17 6.80 -2.38
N SER A 19 -2.25 7.57 -2.39
CA SER A 19 -2.44 8.68 -1.47
C SER A 19 -3.85 8.72 -0.89
N THR A 20 -4.03 9.51 0.17
CA THR A 20 -5.30 9.79 0.85
C THR A 20 -5.13 11.03 1.71
N GLN A 21 -6.19 11.78 1.98
CA GLN A 21 -6.11 12.92 2.89
C GLN A 21 -5.92 12.45 4.34
N GLU A 22 -5.22 13.24 5.16
CA GLU A 22 -4.90 12.91 6.55
C GLU A 22 -6.12 12.87 7.48
N ASP A 23 -7.27 13.37 7.04
CA ASP A 23 -8.54 13.31 7.76
C ASP A 23 -9.50 12.27 7.18
N GLU A 24 -9.09 11.51 6.16
CA GLU A 24 -9.84 10.37 5.63
C GLU A 24 -9.52 9.08 6.39
N GLU A 25 -10.52 8.22 6.58
CA GLU A 25 -10.37 6.91 7.23
C GLU A 25 -9.51 5.91 6.43
N ALA A 26 -9.35 6.13 5.12
CA ALA A 26 -8.65 5.21 4.23
C ALA A 26 -7.16 5.04 4.61
N GLN A 27 -6.54 6.06 5.23
CA GLN A 27 -5.18 5.97 5.76
C GLN A 27 -5.02 4.79 6.74
N HIS A 28 -6.03 4.53 7.58
CA HIS A 28 -5.99 3.45 8.56
C HIS A 28 -6.10 2.09 7.89
N PHE A 29 -6.94 1.99 6.86
CA PHE A 29 -7.03 0.79 6.02
C PHE A 29 -5.69 0.48 5.35
N TYR A 30 -5.03 1.48 4.74
CA TYR A 30 -3.75 1.30 4.07
C TYR A 30 -2.63 0.88 5.04
N ARG A 31 -2.52 1.52 6.21
CA ARG A 31 -1.56 1.11 7.25
C ARG A 31 -1.81 -0.33 7.72
N LYS A 32 -3.08 -0.71 7.90
CA LYS A 32 -3.46 -2.07 8.31
C LYS A 32 -3.03 -3.14 7.30
N ILE A 33 -3.08 -2.83 6.00
CA ILE A 33 -2.66 -3.77 4.94
C ILE A 33 -1.19 -3.61 4.53
N GLY A 34 -0.39 -2.88 5.31
CA GLY A 34 1.07 -2.85 5.19
C GLY A 34 1.65 -1.72 4.34
N TYR A 35 0.86 -0.69 4.00
CA TYR A 35 1.41 0.55 3.44
C TYR A 35 2.09 1.35 4.55
N LYS A 36 3.09 2.13 4.16
CA LYS A 36 3.86 3.03 5.04
C LYS A 36 3.84 4.43 4.48
N ASP A 37 3.69 5.40 5.36
CA ASP A 37 3.78 6.82 5.05
C ASP A 37 5.19 7.14 4.53
N CYS A 38 5.27 7.91 3.45
CA CYS A 38 6.54 8.27 2.79
C CYS A 38 6.67 9.77 2.48
N GLY A 39 5.69 10.57 2.87
CA GLY A 39 5.66 12.02 2.66
C GLY A 39 4.23 12.52 2.53
N GLY A 40 4.07 13.80 2.18
CA GLY A 40 2.77 14.39 1.93
C GLY A 40 2.85 15.77 1.29
N PHE A 41 1.71 16.25 0.80
CA PHE A 41 1.55 17.60 0.26
C PHE A 41 0.54 18.37 1.09
N THR A 42 0.90 19.59 1.49
CA THR A 42 -0.03 20.53 2.11
C THR A 42 -0.35 21.62 1.11
N VAL A 43 -1.65 21.87 0.90
CA VAL A 43 -2.10 23.06 0.17
C VAL A 43 -2.56 24.07 1.19
N ASP A 44 -1.71 25.07 1.41
CA ASP A 44 -1.94 26.20 2.33
C ASP A 44 -2.04 27.49 1.52
N ILE A 45 -2.94 27.48 0.54
CA ILE A 45 -3.26 28.65 -0.29
C ILE A 45 -4.62 29.17 0.20
N PRO A 46 -4.73 30.47 0.55
CA PRO A 46 -5.98 31.04 1.02
C PRO A 46 -7.18 30.75 0.11
N GLY A 47 -8.22 30.12 0.67
CA GLY A 47 -9.44 29.70 -0.05
C GLY A 47 -9.37 28.32 -0.69
N TYR A 48 -8.24 27.62 -0.57
CA TYR A 48 -8.02 26.26 -1.08
C TYR A 48 -7.35 25.35 -0.06
N GLU A 49 -7.32 25.78 1.21
CA GLU A 49 -6.75 25.01 2.31
C GLU A 49 -7.44 23.65 2.41
N GLN A 50 -6.64 22.61 2.46
CA GLN A 50 -7.14 21.24 2.61
C GLN A 50 -6.22 20.44 3.52
N PRO A 51 -6.75 19.36 4.15
CA PRO A 51 -5.95 18.41 4.91
C PRO A 51 -4.76 17.89 4.07
N MET A 52 -3.65 17.56 4.74
CA MET A 52 -2.47 17.05 4.04
C MET A 52 -2.81 15.80 3.23
N GLU A 53 -2.39 15.77 1.97
CA GLU A 53 -2.42 14.55 1.17
C GLU A 53 -1.25 13.66 1.60
N LEU A 54 -1.53 12.53 2.25
CA LEU A 54 -0.53 11.56 2.67
C LEU A 54 -0.12 10.69 1.48
N ILE A 55 1.18 10.56 1.22
CA ILE A 55 1.70 9.61 0.24
C ILE A 55 2.12 8.34 0.97
N MET A 56 1.65 7.20 0.47
CA MET A 56 1.85 5.90 1.11
C MET A 56 2.41 4.89 0.11
N MET A 57 3.41 4.12 0.53
CA MET A 57 4.07 3.10 -0.29
C MET A 57 3.97 1.71 0.34
N LYS A 58 3.93 0.68 -0.50
CA LYS A 58 4.02 -0.71 -0.07
C LYS A 58 5.01 -1.48 -0.92
N ASP A 59 5.95 -2.15 -0.25
CA ASP A 59 6.84 -3.11 -0.89
C ASP A 59 6.04 -4.35 -1.26
N LEU A 60 6.03 -4.69 -2.55
CA LEU A 60 5.37 -5.89 -3.01
C LEU A 60 6.24 -7.13 -2.71
N ARG A 61 7.56 -7.06 -2.77
CA ARG A 61 8.44 -8.24 -2.54
C ARG A 61 8.24 -8.88 -1.16
N ALA A 62 7.88 -8.10 -0.14
CA ALA A 62 7.65 -8.57 1.23
C ALA A 62 6.53 -9.63 1.37
N GLY A 63 5.53 -9.62 0.48
CA GLY A 63 4.42 -10.58 0.50
C GLY A 63 4.76 -11.99 -0.01
N VAL A 64 5.92 -12.16 -0.66
CA VAL A 64 6.33 -13.44 -1.25
C VAL A 64 6.57 -14.50 -0.17
N LEU A 65 6.99 -14.11 1.03
CA LEU A 65 7.28 -15.04 2.13
C LEU A 65 6.05 -15.72 2.74
N GLN A 66 4.84 -15.16 2.61
CA GLN A 66 3.62 -15.83 3.11
C GLN A 66 3.13 -16.95 2.17
N ASN A 67 3.38 -16.84 0.86
CA ASN A 67 2.95 -17.84 -0.11
C ASN A 67 3.88 -19.06 -0.21
N PHE A 68 5.17 -18.92 0.15
CA PHE A 68 6.09 -20.07 0.21
C PHE A 68 5.78 -21.01 1.38
N ARG A 69 5.19 -20.51 2.48
CA ARG A 69 4.77 -21.36 3.61
C ARG A 69 3.62 -22.28 3.26
N ILE A 70 2.67 -21.83 2.43
CA ILE A 70 1.50 -22.64 2.05
C ILE A 70 1.85 -23.74 1.02
N ARG A 71 2.87 -23.52 0.18
CA ARG A 71 3.32 -24.53 -0.82
C ARG A 71 4.33 -25.54 -0.28
N GLY A 72 4.95 -25.27 0.87
CA GLY A 72 5.93 -26.16 1.50
C GLY A 72 5.33 -27.38 2.22
N ASP A 73 4.05 -27.32 2.59
CA ASP A 73 3.39 -28.34 3.43
C ASP A 73 2.52 -29.34 2.64
N MET A 74 2.52 -29.30 1.30
CA MET A 74 1.91 -30.36 0.46
C MET A 74 2.96 -31.36 -0.05
N LYS A 75 3.75 -31.91 0.88
CA LYS A 75 4.45 -33.18 0.67
C LYS A 75 4.21 -34.06 1.89
N HIS A 76 3.10 -34.78 1.91
CA HIS A 76 3.02 -36.11 2.50
C HIS A 76 1.79 -36.84 1.94
N GLU A 77 2.06 -38.07 1.48
CA GLU A 77 1.17 -39.14 0.96
C GLU A 77 0.62 -39.02 -0.46
#